data_AF-A0A482WN57-F1
#
_entry.id   AF-A0A482WN57-F1
#
_cell.length_a   1.000
_cell.length_b   1.000
_cell.length_c   1.000
_cell.angle_alpha   90.00
_cell.angle_beta   90.00
_cell.angle_gamma   90.00
#
_symmetry.space_group_name_H-M   'P 1'
#
loop_
_entity.id
_entity.type
_entity.pdbx_description
1 polymer ?
#
loop_
_entity_poly.entity_id
_entity_poly.type
_entity_poly.pdbx_seq_one_letter_code
_entity_poly.pdbx_strand_id
1 'polypeptide(L)'
;MRHSTAKCKEANTKSKRPESPNKRGTNKENKKSGSYIYVDLSYVPHNGNSHYSNVEFFKRIRARYYVFSGTEPSRDVFNALLEAKQTWEDKDLEVTIIPTYDTDVLGYWVAENEEVLAKNKIDLSPSASRCTINLQDHETSCSAYRLEF
;
A
#
# COMPACT_ATOMS: atom_id res chain seq x y z
N MET A 1 39.63 45.38 -21.75
CA MET A 1 39.58 44.42 -20.63
C MET A 1 39.37 43.03 -21.21
N ARG A 2 40.39 42.16 -21.17
CA ARG A 2 40.32 40.81 -21.74
C ARG A 2 39.82 39.87 -20.65
N HIS A 3 38.62 39.33 -20.82
CA HIS A 3 38.06 38.28 -19.96
C HIS A 3 38.81 36.98 -20.22
N SER A 4 39.54 36.50 -19.21
CA SER A 4 40.17 35.18 -19.22
C SER A 4 39.19 34.17 -18.63
N THR A 5 38.73 33.24 -19.45
CA THR A 5 37.87 32.10 -19.07
C THR A 5 38.72 31.01 -18.41
N ALA A 6 38.52 30.81 -17.10
CA ALA A 6 39.09 29.67 -16.39
C ALA A 6 38.17 28.45 -16.55
N LYS A 7 38.69 27.44 -17.25
CA LYS A 7 38.08 26.13 -17.47
C LYS A 7 38.33 25.24 -16.23
N CYS A 8 37.33 25.09 -15.37
CA CYS A 8 37.37 24.08 -14.30
C CYS A 8 36.82 22.74 -14.80
N LYS A 9 37.63 21.70 -14.62
CA LYS A 9 37.47 20.33 -15.08
C LYS A 9 36.42 19.57 -14.25
N GLU A 10 35.68 18.70 -14.93
CA GLU A 10 34.80 17.68 -14.35
C GLU A 10 35.59 16.73 -13.44
N ALA A 11 35.11 16.52 -12.21
CA ALA A 11 35.55 15.46 -11.33
C ALA A 11 34.50 14.35 -11.33
N ASN A 12 34.75 13.31 -12.14
CA ASN A 12 34.01 12.05 -12.16
C ASN A 12 34.44 11.19 -10.97
N THR A 13 33.75 11.31 -9.84
CA THR A 13 33.90 10.39 -8.71
C THR A 13 32.82 9.31 -8.77
N LYS A 14 33.16 8.20 -9.45
CA LYS A 14 32.46 6.91 -9.34
C LYS A 14 32.49 6.43 -7.87
N SER A 15 31.39 6.63 -7.15
CA SER A 15 31.15 6.00 -5.86
C SER A 15 30.89 4.51 -6.08
N LYS A 16 31.89 3.66 -5.76
CA LYS A 16 31.74 2.20 -5.71
C LYS A 16 31.00 1.84 -4.41
N ARG A 17 29.73 1.45 -4.53
CA ARG A 17 28.98 0.79 -3.43
C ARG A 17 29.66 -0.55 -3.08
N PRO A 18 29.84 -0.91 -1.79
CA PRO A 18 30.34 -2.22 -1.42
C PRO A 18 29.26 -3.29 -1.68
N GLU A 19 29.63 -4.35 -2.40
CA GLU A 19 28.83 -5.57 -2.60
C GLU A 19 28.78 -6.40 -1.30
N SER A 20 27.58 -6.83 -0.92
CA SER A 20 27.35 -7.71 0.23
C SER A 20 27.68 -9.18 -0.11
N PRO A 21 28.16 -10.00 0.86
CA PRO A 21 28.71 -11.32 0.57
C PRO A 21 27.63 -12.34 0.18
N ASN A 22 27.87 -12.99 -0.94
CA ASN A 22 27.07 -14.07 -1.50
C ASN A 22 27.27 -15.37 -0.68
N LYS A 23 26.30 -15.78 0.14
CA LYS A 23 26.28 -17.12 0.78
C LYS A 23 25.28 -18.03 0.08
N ARG A 24 25.84 -18.98 -0.67
CA ARG A 24 25.16 -20.17 -1.19
C ARG A 24 24.64 -21.01 -0.01
N GLY A 25 23.34 -21.24 0.01
CA GLY A 25 22.68 -22.27 0.79
C GLY A 25 21.66 -22.96 -0.11
N THR A 26 21.99 -24.16 -0.57
CA THR A 26 21.08 -25.06 -1.27
C THR A 26 19.99 -25.53 -0.30
N ASN A 27 18.73 -25.21 -0.59
CA ASN A 27 17.62 -26.02 -0.08
C ASN A 27 16.50 -26.13 -1.11
N LYS A 28 16.37 -27.36 -1.59
CA LYS A 28 15.21 -28.09 -2.11
C LYS A 28 14.03 -27.28 -2.67
N GLU A 29 13.73 -27.62 -3.92
CA GLU A 29 12.44 -27.50 -4.59
C GLU A 29 11.26 -27.68 -3.62
N ASN A 30 10.73 -26.56 -3.12
CA ASN A 30 9.32 -26.45 -2.81
C ASN A 30 8.71 -25.65 -3.95
N LYS A 31 7.62 -26.16 -4.52
CA LYS A 31 6.77 -25.52 -5.54
C LYS A 31 6.80 -24.00 -5.38
N LYS A 32 6.99 -23.26 -6.48
CA LYS A 32 6.87 -21.79 -6.56
C LYS A 32 5.42 -21.32 -6.32
N SER A 33 4.75 -21.77 -5.26
CA SER A 33 3.69 -20.98 -4.64
C SER A 33 4.39 -19.72 -4.13
N GLY A 34 4.12 -18.58 -4.76
CA GLY A 34 4.75 -17.31 -4.40
C GLY A 34 4.62 -17.09 -2.89
N SER A 35 5.76 -16.95 -2.21
CA SER A 35 5.77 -16.63 -0.78
C SER A 35 4.98 -15.35 -0.56
N TYR A 36 3.99 -15.37 0.31
CA TYR A 36 3.35 -14.16 0.79
C TYR A 36 4.17 -13.56 1.95
N ILE A 37 3.96 -12.27 2.20
CA ILE A 37 4.52 -11.51 3.32
C ILE A 37 3.35 -10.88 4.04
N TYR A 38 3.34 -11.02 5.36
CA TYR A 38 2.40 -10.33 6.23
C TYR A 38 3.01 -9.02 6.72
N VAL A 39 2.21 -7.97 6.66
CA VAL A 39 2.54 -6.65 7.20
C VAL A 39 1.32 -6.09 7.92
N ASP A 40 1.50 -5.21 8.89
CA ASP A 40 0.34 -4.59 9.51
C ASP A 40 -0.31 -3.59 8.56
N LEU A 41 0.49 -2.83 7.80
CA LEU A 41 0.00 -1.79 6.89
C LEU A 41 0.74 -1.81 5.55
N SER A 42 -0.02 -1.64 4.47
CA SER A 42 0.51 -1.43 3.12
C SER A 42 -0.23 -0.30 2.42
N TYR A 43 0.49 0.59 1.74
CA TYR A 43 -0.10 1.45 0.73
C TYR A 43 -0.38 0.62 -0.53
N VAL A 44 -1.49 0.93 -1.20
CA VAL A 44 -1.80 0.35 -2.50
C VAL A 44 -0.92 1.04 -3.56
N PRO A 45 -0.10 0.30 -4.33
CA PRO A 45 0.83 0.90 -5.28
C PRO A 45 0.17 1.80 -6.32
N HIS A 46 0.92 2.81 -6.76
CA HIS A 46 0.54 3.67 -7.89
C HIS A 46 -0.91 4.19 -7.82
N ASN A 47 -1.34 4.60 -6.62
CA ASN A 47 -2.67 5.17 -6.35
C ASN A 47 -3.84 4.24 -6.70
N GLY A 48 -3.65 2.91 -6.64
CA GLY A 48 -4.72 1.96 -6.99
C GLY A 48 -4.89 1.78 -8.49
N ASN A 49 -3.78 1.83 -9.23
CA ASN A 49 -3.79 1.44 -10.64
C ASN A 49 -3.84 -0.09 -10.77
N SER A 50 -4.82 -0.62 -11.51
CA SER A 50 -5.06 -2.05 -11.65
C SER A 50 -3.92 -2.84 -12.28
N HIS A 51 -3.04 -2.19 -13.06
CA HIS A 51 -1.85 -2.85 -13.58
C HIS A 51 -0.89 -3.28 -12.47
N TYR A 52 -0.72 -2.44 -11.45
CA TYR A 52 0.21 -2.65 -10.34
C TYR A 52 -0.45 -3.24 -9.10
N SER A 53 -1.76 -3.02 -8.94
CA SER A 53 -2.57 -3.42 -7.78
C SER A 53 -3.61 -4.46 -8.19
N ASN A 54 -3.14 -5.54 -8.80
CA ASN A 54 -3.97 -6.67 -9.20
C ASN A 54 -4.04 -7.75 -8.11
N VAL A 55 -4.77 -8.83 -8.39
CA VAL A 55 -5.00 -9.95 -7.47
C VAL A 55 -3.68 -10.54 -6.94
N GLU A 56 -2.66 -10.64 -7.79
CA GLU A 56 -1.37 -11.23 -7.40
C GLU A 56 -0.60 -10.35 -6.41
N PHE A 57 -0.76 -9.02 -6.47
CA PHE A 57 -0.23 -8.13 -5.44
C PHE A 57 -0.84 -8.47 -4.07
N PHE A 58 -2.17 -8.55 -3.98
CA PHE A 58 -2.88 -8.82 -2.72
C PHE A 58 -2.73 -10.26 -2.22
N LYS A 59 -2.43 -11.22 -3.10
CA LYS A 59 -2.05 -12.58 -2.67
C LYS A 59 -0.67 -12.62 -2.02
N ARG A 60 0.27 -11.80 -2.52
CA ARG A 60 1.68 -11.76 -2.08
C ARG A 60 1.89 -10.85 -0.89
N ILE A 61 1.32 -9.66 -0.88
CA ILE A 61 1.41 -8.72 0.24
C ILE A 61 0.07 -8.75 0.94
N ARG A 62 0.03 -9.40 2.10
CA ARG A 62 -1.17 -9.57 2.93
C ARG A 62 -1.07 -8.58 4.09
N ALA A 63 -1.93 -7.57 4.10
CA ALA A 63 -1.88 -6.51 5.10
C ALA A 63 -3.16 -6.49 5.94
N ARG A 64 -3.04 -6.15 7.22
CA ARG A 64 -4.21 -5.84 8.06
C ARG A 64 -4.85 -4.51 7.63
N TYR A 65 -4.05 -3.54 7.19
CA TYR A 65 -4.52 -2.24 6.69
C TYR A 65 -4.00 -1.99 5.27
N TYR A 66 -4.92 -1.75 4.31
CA TYR A 66 -4.56 -1.24 2.98
C TYR A 66 -4.97 0.21 2.83
N VAL A 67 -3.98 1.08 2.62
CA VAL A 67 -4.22 2.51 2.38
C VAL A 67 -4.39 2.77 0.89
N PHE A 68 -5.59 3.21 0.50
CA PHE A 68 -5.91 3.65 -0.85
C PHE A 68 -5.72 5.17 -0.94
N SER A 69 -4.57 5.58 -1.49
CA SER A 69 -4.16 6.99 -1.58
C SER A 69 -4.69 7.74 -2.79
N GLY A 70 -5.24 7.03 -3.78
CA GLY A 70 -5.76 7.64 -5.01
C GLY A 70 -7.07 8.39 -4.78
N THR A 71 -7.29 9.45 -5.56
CA THR A 71 -8.57 10.19 -5.60
C THR A 71 -9.65 9.44 -6.38
N GLU A 72 -9.26 8.54 -7.29
CA GLU A 72 -10.17 7.78 -8.16
C GLU A 72 -9.68 6.33 -8.34
N PRO A 73 -9.62 5.53 -7.26
CA PRO A 73 -9.29 4.12 -7.38
C PRO A 73 -10.33 3.38 -8.23
N SER A 74 -9.88 2.56 -9.18
CA SER A 74 -10.78 1.75 -10.01
C SER A 74 -11.47 0.67 -9.18
N ARG A 75 -12.74 0.35 -9.52
CA ARG A 75 -13.45 -0.84 -9.02
C ARG A 75 -12.64 -2.13 -9.16
N ASP A 76 -11.83 -2.23 -10.22
CA ASP A 76 -11.01 -3.42 -10.47
C ASP A 76 -10.03 -3.70 -9.33
N VAL A 77 -9.51 -2.68 -8.66
CA VAL A 77 -8.56 -2.87 -7.56
C VAL A 77 -9.25 -3.33 -6.29
N PHE A 78 -10.46 -2.83 -6.02
CA PHE A 78 -11.27 -3.33 -4.91
C PHE A 78 -11.70 -4.78 -5.14
N ASN A 79 -12.12 -5.11 -6.37
CA ASN A 79 -12.41 -6.48 -6.78
C ASN A 79 -11.17 -7.37 -6.63
N ALA A 80 -9.99 -6.88 -7.03
CA ALA A 80 -8.74 -7.63 -6.91
C ALA A 80 -8.37 -7.94 -5.45
N LEU A 81 -8.57 -7.00 -4.53
CA LEU A 81 -8.38 -7.23 -3.10
C LEU A 81 -9.36 -8.29 -2.58
N LEU A 82 -10.64 -8.16 -2.92
CA LEU A 82 -11.68 -9.09 -2.49
C LEU A 82 -11.41 -10.51 -2.99
N GLU A 83 -11.12 -10.66 -4.29
CA GLU A 83 -10.77 -11.94 -4.91
C GLU A 83 -9.53 -12.55 -4.24
N ALA A 84 -8.48 -11.76 -4.03
CA ALA A 84 -7.28 -12.24 -3.37
C ALA A 84 -7.58 -12.71 -1.94
N LYS A 85 -8.31 -11.94 -1.13
CA LYS A 85 -8.68 -12.30 0.24
C LYS A 85 -9.47 -13.61 0.31
N GLN A 86 -10.35 -13.85 -0.67
CA GLN A 86 -11.10 -15.11 -0.79
C GLN A 86 -10.19 -16.32 -1.06
N THR A 87 -8.96 -16.12 -1.55
CA THR A 87 -7.99 -17.21 -1.76
C THR A 87 -7.03 -17.44 -0.60
N TRP A 88 -7.00 -16.56 0.41
CA TRP A 88 -6.09 -16.74 1.56
C TRP A 88 -6.49 -17.97 2.37
N GLU A 89 -5.49 -18.71 2.86
CA GLU A 89 -5.69 -19.96 3.61
C GLU A 89 -6.34 -19.69 4.96
N ASP A 90 -5.86 -18.65 5.65
CA ASP A 90 -6.42 -18.20 6.93
C ASP A 90 -7.60 -17.26 6.68
N LYS A 91 -8.80 -17.75 6.99
CA LYS A 91 -10.06 -17.00 6.85
C LYS A 91 -10.32 -16.05 8.00
N ASP A 92 -9.59 -16.22 9.11
CA ASP A 92 -9.79 -15.40 10.30
C ASP A 92 -9.05 -14.08 10.25
N LEU A 93 -8.08 -13.93 9.34
CA LEU A 93 -7.38 -12.68 9.10
C LEU A 93 -8.34 -11.56 8.71
N GLU A 94 -8.22 -10.44 9.41
CA GLU A 94 -8.97 -9.22 9.16
C GLU A 94 -8.22 -8.31 8.20
N VAL A 95 -8.97 -7.59 7.38
CA VAL A 95 -8.45 -6.58 6.47
C VAL A 95 -9.30 -5.32 6.63
N THR A 96 -8.67 -4.17 6.74
CA THR A 96 -9.36 -2.88 6.72
C THR A 96 -8.88 -2.04 5.54
N ILE A 97 -9.82 -1.59 4.73
CA ILE A 97 -9.59 -0.61 3.68
C ILE A 97 -9.57 0.78 4.33
N ILE A 98 -8.48 1.52 4.12
CA ILE A 98 -8.35 2.92 4.54
C ILE A 98 -8.34 3.81 3.30
N PRO A 99 -9.48 4.37 2.90
CA PRO A 99 -9.52 5.34 1.82
C PRO A 99 -8.91 6.66 2.28
N THR A 100 -8.17 7.33 1.40
CA THR A 100 -7.76 8.71 1.68
C THR A 100 -8.92 9.66 1.43
N TYR A 101 -9.72 9.42 0.39
CA TYR A 101 -10.84 10.26 -0.02
C TYR A 101 -12.13 9.46 -0.07
N ASP A 102 -13.24 10.10 0.28
CA ASP A 102 -14.57 9.57 0.01
C ASP A 102 -14.82 9.68 -1.50
N THR A 103 -15.20 8.56 -2.13
CA THR A 103 -15.54 8.53 -3.56
C THR A 103 -16.85 7.78 -3.75
N ASP A 104 -17.66 8.24 -4.70
CA ASP A 104 -18.92 7.56 -5.05
C ASP A 104 -18.66 6.11 -5.48
N VAL A 105 -17.56 5.89 -6.22
CA VAL A 105 -17.13 4.56 -6.68
C VAL A 105 -16.94 3.59 -5.52
N LEU A 106 -16.24 4.02 -4.46
CA LEU A 106 -16.03 3.21 -3.26
C LEU A 106 -17.35 2.98 -2.52
N GLY A 107 -18.16 4.02 -2.35
CA GLY A 107 -19.45 3.91 -1.67
C GLY A 107 -20.38 2.90 -2.34
N TYR A 108 -20.54 2.99 -3.67
CA TYR A 108 -21.34 2.03 -4.43
C TYR A 108 -20.75 0.62 -4.39
N TRP A 109 -19.43 0.48 -4.51
CA TRP A 109 -18.79 -0.83 -4.47
C TRP A 109 -18.99 -1.53 -3.11
N VAL A 110 -18.89 -0.79 -2.00
CA VAL A 110 -19.16 -1.35 -0.67
C VAL A 110 -20.62 -1.77 -0.53
N ALA A 111 -21.56 -0.93 -0.96
CA ALA A 111 -22.99 -1.27 -0.92
C ALA A 111 -23.32 -2.51 -1.75
N GLU A 112 -22.69 -2.68 -2.92
CA GLU A 112 -22.88 -3.85 -3.79
C GLU A 112 -22.30 -5.14 -3.19
N ASN A 113 -21.30 -5.05 -2.31
CA ASN A 113 -20.51 -6.19 -1.83
C ASN A 113 -20.62 -6.43 -0.31
N GLU A 114 -21.51 -5.73 0.40
CA GLU A 114 -21.59 -5.70 1.87
C GLU A 114 -21.53 -7.09 2.52
N GLU A 115 -22.38 -8.02 2.09
CA GLU A 115 -22.41 -9.39 2.63
C GLU A 115 -21.09 -10.15 2.39
N VAL A 116 -20.49 -9.94 1.22
CA VAL A 116 -19.24 -10.61 0.83
C VAL A 116 -18.07 -10.04 1.61
N LEU A 117 -18.05 -8.74 1.88
CA LEU A 117 -17.05 -8.07 2.72
C LEU A 117 -17.13 -8.60 4.15
N ALA A 118 -18.32 -8.62 4.74
CA ALA A 118 -18.55 -9.14 6.08
C ALA A 118 -18.09 -10.61 6.21
N LYS A 119 -18.45 -11.46 5.25
CA LYS A 119 -18.04 -12.87 5.22
C LYS A 119 -16.52 -13.05 5.13
N ASN A 120 -15.82 -12.14 4.46
CA ASN A 120 -14.37 -12.21 4.26
C ASN A 120 -13.56 -11.40 5.31
N LYS A 121 -14.23 -10.84 6.33
CA LYS A 121 -13.63 -9.96 7.35
C LYS A 121 -12.88 -8.77 6.74
N ILE A 122 -13.55 -8.11 5.79
CA ILE A 122 -13.05 -6.88 5.20
C ILE A 122 -13.89 -5.72 5.72
N ASP A 123 -13.26 -4.85 6.50
CA ASP A 123 -13.86 -3.63 7.03
C ASP A 123 -13.47 -2.41 6.19
N LEU A 124 -14.30 -1.38 6.25
CA LEU A 124 -14.00 -0.07 5.68
C LEU A 124 -13.84 0.95 6.80
N SER A 125 -12.69 1.62 6.85
CA SER A 125 -12.49 2.73 7.79
C SER A 125 -13.04 4.05 7.24
N PRO A 126 -13.24 5.07 8.11
CA PRO A 126 -13.47 6.44 7.64
C PRO A 126 -12.34 6.93 6.74
N SER A 127 -12.65 7.84 5.84
CA SER A 127 -11.66 8.47 4.97
C SER A 127 -10.64 9.30 5.74
N ALA A 128 -9.35 9.07 5.48
CA ALA A 128 -8.26 9.75 6.18
C ALA A 128 -8.28 11.27 5.98
N SER A 129 -8.75 11.77 4.84
CA SER A 129 -8.90 13.22 4.58
C SER A 129 -9.88 13.93 5.51
N ARG A 130 -10.80 13.19 6.15
CA ARG A 130 -11.80 13.73 7.08
C ARG A 130 -11.39 13.55 8.54
N CYS A 131 -10.28 12.88 8.80
CA CYS A 131 -9.82 12.62 10.16
C CYS A 131 -8.97 13.78 10.66
N THR A 132 -9.30 14.27 11.85
CA THR A 132 -8.58 15.35 12.54
C THR A 132 -8.30 14.96 13.98
N ILE A 133 -7.21 15.49 14.53
CA ILE A 133 -6.90 15.45 15.96
C ILE A 133 -6.97 16.87 16.53
N ASN A 134 -7.50 17.00 17.74
CA ASN A 134 -7.51 18.26 18.47
C ASN A 134 -6.27 18.33 19.37
N LEU A 135 -5.54 19.46 19.32
CA LEU A 135 -4.40 19.70 20.18
C LEU A 135 -4.86 20.43 21.45
N GLN A 136 -4.39 19.97 22.62
CA GLN A 136 -4.87 20.41 23.94
C GLN A 136 -4.68 21.92 24.21
N ASP A 137 -3.68 22.55 23.61
CA ASP A 137 -3.21 23.88 24.03
C ASP A 137 -3.60 25.05 23.11
N HIS A 138 -4.26 24.81 21.97
CA HIS A 138 -4.33 25.85 20.92
C HIS A 138 -5.66 26.03 20.16
N GLU A 139 -6.78 25.36 20.48
CA GLU A 139 -7.97 25.32 19.59
C GLU A 139 -7.63 24.94 18.13
N THR A 140 -6.44 24.38 17.90
CA THR A 140 -5.96 23.98 16.59
C THR A 140 -6.21 22.50 16.40
N SER A 141 -6.85 22.15 15.28
CA SER A 141 -6.90 20.79 14.79
C SER A 141 -5.90 20.58 13.66
N CYS A 142 -5.43 19.35 13.51
CA CYS A 142 -4.57 18.94 12.40
C CYS A 142 -5.14 17.67 11.76
N SER A 143 -4.99 17.54 10.44
CA SER A 143 -5.34 16.29 9.75
C SER A 143 -4.44 15.16 10.22
N ALA A 144 -5.04 14.09 10.73
CA ALA A 144 -4.33 12.92 11.18
C ALA A 144 -5.27 11.72 11.23
N TYR A 145 -4.76 10.54 10.90
CA TYR A 145 -5.47 9.27 11.01
C TYR A 145 -4.80 8.41 12.08
N ARG A 146 -5.57 7.96 13.07
CA ARG A 146 -5.06 7.15 14.18
C ARG A 146 -5.25 5.67 13.87
N LEU A 147 -4.15 4.91 13.91
CA LEU A 147 -4.16 3.45 13.82
C LEU A 147 -3.96 2.85 15.21
N GLU A 148 -4.73 1.81 15.51
CA GLU A 148 -4.59 0.99 16.72
C GLU A 148 -4.05 -0.39 16.30
N PHE A 149 -3.01 -0.88 16.98
CA PHE A 149 -2.37 -2.15 16.67
C PHE A 149 -2.82 -3.29 17.58
#